data_AF-A0A9X8HII7-F1
#
_entry.id   AF-A0A9X8HII7-F1
#
_cell.length_a   1.000
_cell.length_b   1.000
_cell.length_c   1.000
_cell.angle_alpha   90.00
_cell.angle_beta   90.00
_cell.angle_gamma   90.00
#
_symmetry.space_group_name_H-M   'P 1'
#
loop_
_entity.id
_entity.type
_entity.pdbx_description
1 polymer ?
#
loop_
_entity_poly.entity_id
_entity_poly.type
_entity_poly.pdbx_seq_one_letter_code
_entity_poly.pdbx_strand_id
1 'polypeptide(L)'
;MSSPTVKQQLWRWLVVLGVLAWVGYQIHALIEAPGQTSFVSESGRYRFQNVPARSWLIPFGGMGYMRVTDRERPGEVWRTPLYDLQSLDMRDFEDEAEVGIYWINFNKRDRHFDIAMPQWEPHWLNSFIANTDYTVAEEQARCRKPEHLVRYFWDLWLWLVWVSDYPCTQTEYYINPPPVYQP
;
A
#
# COMPACT_ATOMS: atom_id res chain seq x y z
N MET A 1 -0.49 43.02 -4.08
CA MET A 1 -0.82 41.80 -4.86
C MET A 1 -2.15 42.03 -5.56
N SER A 2 -2.19 42.00 -6.90
CA SER A 2 -3.45 42.14 -7.65
C SER A 2 -4.27 40.85 -7.52
N SER A 3 -5.58 40.97 -7.30
CA SER A 3 -6.49 39.82 -7.32
C SER A 3 -6.52 39.16 -8.70
N PRO A 4 -6.56 37.82 -8.77
CA PRO A 4 -6.65 37.12 -10.05
C PRO A 4 -7.96 37.46 -10.77
N THR A 5 -7.91 37.58 -12.08
CA THR A 5 -9.11 37.83 -12.89
C THR A 5 -10.00 36.57 -12.93
N VAL A 6 -11.31 36.74 -13.14
CA VAL A 6 -12.28 35.62 -13.23
C VAL A 6 -11.84 34.57 -14.26
N LYS A 7 -11.28 35.00 -15.40
CA LYS A 7 -10.73 34.09 -16.43
C LYS A 7 -9.56 33.25 -15.91
N GLN A 8 -8.64 33.86 -15.16
CA GLN A 8 -7.53 33.14 -14.52
C GLN A 8 -8.03 32.15 -13.46
N GLN A 9 -9.06 32.52 -12.70
CA GLN A 9 -9.65 31.62 -11.70
C GLN A 9 -10.35 30.42 -12.35
N LEU A 10 -11.12 30.64 -13.42
CA LEU A 10 -11.77 29.55 -14.18
C LEU A 10 -10.73 28.60 -14.80
N TRP A 11 -9.65 29.14 -15.37
CA TRP A 11 -8.58 28.32 -15.91
C TRP A 11 -7.90 27.45 -14.85
N ARG A 12 -7.63 28.03 -13.67
CA ARG A 12 -7.09 27.27 -12.53
C ARG A 12 -7.99 26.10 -12.14
N TRP A 13 -9.31 26.34 -12.07
CA TRP A 13 -10.27 25.26 -11.75
C TRP A 13 -10.30 24.17 -12.81
N LEU A 14 -10.26 24.53 -14.10
CA LEU A 14 -10.19 23.55 -15.19
C LEU A 14 -8.93 22.69 -15.10
N VAL A 15 -7.78 23.29 -14.81
CA VAL A 15 -6.52 22.55 -14.63
C VAL A 15 -6.63 21.60 -13.43
N VAL A 16 -7.15 22.08 -12.29
CA VAL A 16 -7.32 21.25 -11.08
C VAL A 16 -8.25 20.06 -11.36
N LEU A 17 -9.39 20.28 -12.01
CA LEU A 17 -10.32 19.22 -12.39
C LEU A 17 -9.69 18.23 -13.36
N GLY A 18 -8.90 18.71 -14.32
CA GLY A 18 -8.15 17.85 -15.24
C GLY A 18 -7.14 16.97 -14.52
N VAL A 19 -6.39 17.52 -13.56
CA VAL A 19 -5.43 16.75 -12.75
C VAL A 19 -6.16 15.71 -11.90
N LEU A 20 -7.27 16.07 -11.25
CA LEU A 20 -8.05 15.12 -10.44
C LEU A 20 -8.63 13.98 -11.28
N ALA A 21 -9.18 14.28 -12.46
CA ALA A 21 -9.67 13.26 -13.39
C ALA A 21 -8.54 12.33 -13.85
N TRP A 22 -7.37 12.89 -14.15
CA TRP A 22 -6.19 12.10 -14.52
C TRP A 22 -5.69 11.22 -13.38
N VAL A 23 -5.63 11.72 -12.14
CA VAL A 23 -5.29 10.91 -10.95
C VAL A 23 -6.31 9.79 -10.75
N GLY A 24 -7.61 10.09 -10.85
CA GLY A 24 -8.67 9.10 -10.76
C GLY A 24 -8.55 8.00 -11.82
N TYR A 25 -8.22 8.37 -13.06
CA TYR A 25 -7.94 7.42 -14.13
C TYR A 25 -6.74 6.52 -13.82
N GLN A 26 -5.65 7.08 -13.30
CA GLN A 26 -4.47 6.29 -12.89
C GLN A 26 -4.80 5.28 -11.79
N ILE A 27 -5.57 5.69 -10.77
CA ILE A 27 -6.03 4.81 -9.69
C ILE A 27 -6.93 3.70 -10.24
N HIS A 28 -7.86 4.03 -11.12
CA HIS A 28 -8.75 3.05 -11.75
C HIS A 28 -7.95 2.01 -12.55
N ALA A 29 -7.00 2.46 -13.38
CA ALA A 29 -6.12 1.57 -14.14
C ALA A 29 -5.26 0.68 -13.24
N LEU A 30 -4.81 1.17 -12.07
CA LEU A 30 -4.09 0.37 -11.09
C LEU A 30 -4.97 -0.76 -10.52
N ILE A 31 -6.22 -0.47 -10.19
CA ILE A 31 -7.15 -1.43 -9.57
C ILE A 31 -7.54 -2.55 -10.55
N GLU A 32 -7.75 -2.19 -11.81
CA GLU A 32 -8.13 -3.12 -12.87
C GLU A 32 -6.95 -3.89 -13.49
N ALA A 33 -5.73 -3.57 -13.09
CA ALA A 33 -4.54 -4.20 -13.64
C ALA A 33 -4.59 -5.74 -13.49
N PRO A 34 -4.07 -6.47 -14.51
CA PRO A 34 -3.97 -7.92 -14.42
C PRO A 34 -2.94 -8.33 -13.37
N GLY A 35 -3.21 -9.41 -12.66
CA GLY A 35 -2.22 -10.03 -11.78
C GLY A 35 -1.11 -10.69 -12.60
N GLN A 36 0.16 -10.53 -12.19
CA GLN A 36 1.30 -11.12 -12.87
C GLN A 36 1.54 -12.57 -12.44
N THR A 37 1.56 -12.81 -11.14
CA THR A 37 1.70 -14.14 -10.55
C THR A 37 0.44 -14.48 -9.81
N SER A 38 0.01 -15.73 -9.92
CA SER A 38 -1.16 -16.21 -9.22
C SER A 38 -0.98 -17.66 -8.81
N PHE A 39 -1.60 -18.01 -7.70
CA PHE A 39 -1.83 -19.39 -7.32
C PHE A 39 -3.29 -19.55 -6.91
N VAL A 40 -3.72 -20.80 -6.88
CA VAL A 40 -5.02 -21.20 -6.36
C VAL A 40 -4.72 -21.97 -5.09
N SER A 41 -5.41 -21.63 -4.01
CA SER A 41 -5.26 -22.28 -2.72
C SER A 41 -5.56 -23.79 -2.82
N GLU A 42 -5.07 -24.59 -1.88
CA GLU A 42 -5.25 -26.05 -1.86
C GLU A 42 -6.73 -26.47 -1.93
N SER A 43 -7.61 -25.74 -1.24
CA SER A 43 -9.06 -25.95 -1.30
C SER A 43 -9.69 -25.65 -2.66
N GLY A 44 -8.96 -24.97 -3.56
CA GLY A 44 -9.45 -24.55 -4.86
C GLY A 44 -10.33 -23.30 -4.82
N ARG A 45 -10.69 -22.81 -3.62
CA ARG A 45 -11.67 -21.73 -3.43
C ARG A 45 -11.07 -20.35 -3.63
N TYR A 46 -9.87 -20.10 -3.13
CA TYR A 46 -9.27 -18.78 -3.19
C TYR A 46 -8.24 -18.69 -4.31
N ARG A 47 -8.29 -17.60 -5.07
CA ARG A 47 -7.23 -17.24 -6.01
C ARG A 47 -6.50 -16.02 -5.46
N PHE A 48 -5.21 -16.19 -5.24
CA PHE A 48 -4.31 -15.12 -4.85
C PHE A 48 -3.57 -14.64 -6.09
N GLN A 49 -3.52 -13.33 -6.28
CA GLN A 49 -2.83 -12.70 -7.39
C GLN A 49 -1.99 -11.54 -6.89
N ASN A 50 -0.70 -11.56 -7.18
CA ASN A 50 0.11 -10.36 -7.05
C ASN A 50 -0.17 -9.44 -8.25
N VAL A 51 -0.61 -8.22 -7.96
CA VAL A 51 -0.87 -7.18 -8.96
C VAL A 51 0.21 -6.10 -8.82
N PRO A 52 1.14 -5.99 -9.77
CA PRO A 52 2.15 -4.94 -9.73
C PRO A 52 1.50 -3.57 -9.94
N ALA A 53 1.79 -2.63 -9.07
CA ALA A 53 1.22 -1.30 -9.09
C ALA A 53 2.09 -0.36 -9.94
N ARG A 54 2.00 -0.52 -11.28
CA ARG A 54 2.75 0.30 -12.24
C ARG A 54 1.89 1.45 -12.74
N SER A 55 2.19 2.66 -12.29
CA SER A 55 1.51 3.89 -12.70
C SER A 55 2.46 5.07 -12.54
N TRP A 56 2.12 6.20 -13.17
CA TRP A 56 2.79 7.47 -12.89
C TRP A 56 2.72 7.88 -11.40
N LEU A 57 1.70 7.40 -10.67
CA LEU A 57 1.57 7.65 -9.23
C LEU A 57 2.53 6.83 -8.37
N ILE A 58 3.17 5.81 -8.95
CA ILE A 58 4.19 4.97 -8.31
C ILE A 58 5.43 4.98 -9.21
N PRO A 59 6.27 6.02 -9.10
CA PRO A 59 7.49 6.09 -9.89
C PRO A 59 8.36 4.86 -9.57
N PHE A 60 9.03 4.32 -10.60
CA PHE A 60 9.92 3.14 -10.53
C PHE A 60 9.26 1.76 -10.36
N GLY A 61 7.94 1.68 -10.13
CA GLY A 61 7.16 0.44 -10.33
C GLY A 61 7.56 -0.77 -9.48
N GLY A 62 8.14 -0.54 -8.29
CA GLY A 62 8.60 -1.58 -7.36
C GLY A 62 7.57 -2.07 -6.34
N MET A 63 6.35 -1.52 -6.37
CA MET A 63 5.29 -1.88 -5.43
C MET A 63 4.20 -2.71 -6.11
N GLY A 64 3.49 -3.50 -5.32
CA GLY A 64 2.32 -4.27 -5.73
C GLY A 64 1.36 -4.44 -4.58
N TYR A 65 0.21 -5.06 -4.85
CA TYR A 65 -0.73 -5.48 -3.82
C TYR A 65 -1.22 -6.89 -4.13
N MET A 66 -1.69 -7.59 -3.10
CA MET A 66 -2.29 -8.90 -3.25
C MET A 66 -3.78 -8.72 -3.49
N ARG A 67 -4.29 -9.35 -4.54
CA ARG A 67 -5.71 -9.46 -4.83
C ARG A 67 -6.15 -10.89 -4.58
N VAL A 68 -7.06 -11.06 -3.62
CA VAL A 68 -7.70 -12.34 -3.32
C VAL A 68 -9.09 -12.34 -3.92
N THR A 69 -9.41 -13.37 -4.68
CA THR A 69 -10.73 -13.55 -5.28
C THR A 69 -11.32 -14.88 -4.82
N ASP A 70 -12.55 -14.85 -4.30
CA ASP A 70 -13.33 -16.07 -4.05
C ASP A 70 -13.82 -16.63 -5.38
N ARG A 71 -13.44 -17.86 -5.71
CA ARG A 71 -13.83 -18.51 -6.96
C ARG A 71 -15.24 -19.07 -6.93
N GLU A 72 -15.80 -19.32 -5.75
CA GLU A 72 -17.21 -19.67 -5.57
C GLU A 72 -18.10 -18.42 -5.66
N ARG A 73 -17.54 -17.26 -5.31
CA ARG A 73 -18.22 -15.96 -5.38
C ARG A 73 -17.34 -14.91 -6.07
N PRO A 74 -17.26 -14.90 -7.41
CA PRO A 74 -16.32 -14.05 -8.16
C PRO A 74 -16.46 -12.54 -7.93
N GLY A 75 -17.59 -12.08 -7.37
CA GLY A 75 -17.78 -10.68 -6.98
C GLY A 75 -17.10 -10.29 -5.66
N GLU A 76 -16.64 -11.25 -4.86
CA GLU A 76 -15.91 -11.00 -3.62
C GLU A 76 -14.40 -10.92 -3.91
N VAL A 77 -13.90 -9.69 -3.96
CA VAL A 77 -12.50 -9.34 -4.23
C VAL A 77 -11.94 -8.50 -3.08
N TRP A 78 -10.88 -9.01 -2.45
CA TRP A 78 -10.18 -8.38 -1.35
C TRP A 78 -8.78 -7.96 -1.78
N ARG A 79 -8.34 -6.79 -1.33
CA ARG A 79 -7.06 -6.20 -1.72
C ARG A 79 -6.31 -5.73 -0.49
N THR A 80 -5.06 -6.15 -0.40
CA THR A 80 -4.14 -5.65 0.62
C THR A 80 -3.75 -4.19 0.33
N PRO A 81 -3.19 -3.47 1.32
CA PRO A 81 -2.34 -2.33 1.02
C PRO A 81 -1.15 -2.72 0.12
N LEU A 82 -0.53 -1.70 -0.45
CA LEU A 82 0.70 -1.83 -1.22
C LEU A 82 1.84 -2.37 -0.36
N TYR A 83 2.70 -3.18 -0.97
CA TYR A 83 3.95 -3.68 -0.42
C TYR A 83 5.05 -3.68 -1.49
N ASP A 84 6.30 -3.78 -1.07
CA ASP A 84 7.45 -3.88 -1.97
C ASP A 84 7.53 -5.28 -2.61
N LEU A 85 7.66 -5.34 -3.93
CA LEU A 85 7.74 -6.59 -4.70
C LEU A 85 9.07 -7.34 -4.51
N GLN A 86 10.13 -6.69 -4.05
CA GLN A 86 11.43 -7.32 -3.80
C GLN A 86 11.40 -8.30 -2.63
N SER A 87 10.50 -8.06 -1.66
CA SER A 87 10.32 -8.93 -0.49
C SER A 87 9.23 -9.97 -0.70
N LEU A 88 8.60 -10.00 -1.88
CA LEU A 88 7.50 -10.91 -2.17
C LEU A 88 8.01 -12.34 -2.32
N ASP A 89 7.45 -13.22 -1.49
CA ASP A 89 7.65 -14.66 -1.58
C ASP A 89 6.28 -15.34 -1.69
N MET A 90 6.01 -15.92 -2.86
CA MET A 90 4.72 -16.51 -3.23
C MET A 90 4.56 -17.95 -2.74
N ARG A 91 5.42 -18.45 -1.84
CA ARG A 91 5.20 -19.73 -1.17
C ARG A 91 3.88 -19.66 -0.42
N ASP A 92 2.94 -20.50 -0.84
CA ASP A 92 1.58 -20.52 -0.36
C ASP A 92 1.41 -21.46 0.83
N PHE A 93 0.37 -21.18 1.60
CA PHE A 93 -0.13 -22.08 2.63
C PHE A 93 -1.63 -21.89 2.81
N GLU A 94 -2.31 -22.93 3.25
CA GLU A 94 -3.72 -22.89 3.60
C GLU A 94 -3.96 -23.80 4.80
N ASP A 95 -4.69 -23.29 5.81
CA ASP A 95 -5.20 -24.10 6.91
C ASP A 95 -6.72 -23.86 7.10
N GLU A 96 -7.31 -24.29 8.21
CA GLU A 96 -8.75 -24.09 8.45
C GLU A 96 -9.15 -22.62 8.64
N ALA A 97 -8.26 -21.79 9.19
CA ALA A 97 -8.54 -20.41 9.59
C ALA A 97 -8.07 -19.38 8.56
N GLU A 98 -6.94 -19.61 7.91
CA GLU A 98 -6.26 -18.66 7.04
C GLU A 98 -5.75 -19.30 5.75
N VAL A 99 -5.52 -18.43 4.76
CA VAL A 99 -4.88 -18.76 3.49
C VAL A 99 -3.99 -17.59 3.13
N GLY A 100 -2.80 -17.86 2.61
CA GLY A 100 -1.87 -16.77 2.39
C GLY A 100 -0.61 -17.18 1.67
N ILE A 101 0.32 -16.24 1.69
CA ILE A 101 1.71 -16.45 1.29
C ILE A 101 2.61 -16.04 2.43
N TYR A 102 3.90 -16.30 2.29
CA TYR A 102 4.88 -15.80 3.24
C TYR A 102 4.72 -14.28 3.45
N TRP A 103 4.54 -13.88 4.72
CA TRP A 103 4.28 -12.50 5.21
C TRP A 103 2.90 -11.89 4.97
N ILE A 104 1.99 -12.54 4.23
CA ILE A 104 0.64 -12.01 3.99
C ILE A 104 -0.39 -13.12 4.20
N ASN A 105 -1.15 -13.00 5.28
CA ASN A 105 -2.20 -13.95 5.64
C ASN A 105 -3.57 -13.33 5.40
N PHE A 106 -4.52 -14.12 4.91
CA PHE A 106 -5.92 -13.73 4.80
C PHE A 106 -6.77 -14.62 5.70
N ASN A 107 -7.41 -14.02 6.70
CA ASN A 107 -8.31 -14.74 7.60
C ASN A 107 -9.64 -14.99 6.91
N LYS A 108 -10.06 -16.26 6.84
CA LYS A 108 -11.26 -16.67 6.11
C LYS A 108 -12.57 -16.27 6.80
N ARG A 109 -12.57 -16.15 8.14
CA ARG A 109 -13.76 -15.79 8.94
C ARG A 109 -14.01 -14.29 8.90
N ASP A 110 -13.00 -13.53 9.30
CA ASP A 110 -13.14 -12.08 9.53
C ASP A 110 -12.82 -11.29 8.26
N ARG A 111 -12.28 -11.96 7.23
CA ARG A 111 -11.94 -11.36 5.92
C ARG A 111 -10.98 -10.19 6.10
N HIS A 112 -9.99 -10.34 6.97
CA HIS A 112 -8.94 -9.35 7.20
C HIS A 112 -7.58 -9.88 6.72
N PHE A 113 -6.64 -8.97 6.50
CA PHE A 113 -5.27 -9.32 6.19
C PHE A 113 -4.34 -9.08 7.38
N ASP A 114 -3.44 -10.02 7.64
CA ASP A 114 -2.32 -9.82 8.55
C ASP A 114 -1.02 -9.73 7.72
N ILE A 115 -0.29 -8.62 7.90
CA ILE A 115 0.89 -8.30 7.11
C ILE A 115 2.10 -8.24 8.03
N ALA A 116 3.10 -9.06 7.72
CA ALA A 116 4.37 -9.11 8.43
C ALA A 116 5.56 -8.85 7.49
N MET A 117 5.33 -8.17 6.36
CA MET A 117 6.33 -7.94 5.32
C MET A 117 7.50 -7.08 5.84
N PRO A 118 8.76 -7.55 5.76
CA PRO A 118 9.91 -6.79 6.21
C PRO A 118 9.98 -5.39 5.60
N GLN A 119 10.28 -4.38 6.41
CA GLN A 119 10.37 -2.97 5.97
C GLN A 119 9.10 -2.47 5.25
N TRP A 120 7.94 -3.02 5.57
CA TRP A 120 6.69 -2.51 5.03
C TRP A 120 6.50 -1.05 5.42
N GLU A 121 6.18 -0.21 4.43
CA GLU A 121 5.87 1.20 4.63
C GLU A 121 4.47 1.53 4.11
N PRO A 122 3.69 2.33 4.84
CA PRO A 122 2.39 2.77 4.37
C PRO A 122 2.55 3.72 3.18
N HIS A 123 1.70 3.53 2.17
CA HIS A 123 1.64 4.35 0.99
C HIS A 123 0.27 5.04 0.88
N TRP A 124 0.23 6.31 0.47
CA TRP A 124 -1.01 7.08 0.42
C TRP A 124 -2.07 6.48 -0.51
N LEU A 125 -1.65 5.75 -1.55
CA LEU A 125 -2.56 5.03 -2.46
C LEU A 125 -3.33 3.89 -1.76
N ASN A 126 -2.91 3.45 -0.58
CA ASN A 126 -3.60 2.41 0.17
C ASN A 126 -5.05 2.82 0.49
N SER A 127 -5.34 4.12 0.62
CA SER A 127 -6.72 4.63 0.80
C SER A 127 -7.66 4.34 -0.38
N PHE A 128 -7.12 3.97 -1.55
CA PHE A 128 -7.90 3.65 -2.75
C PHE A 128 -7.75 2.19 -3.18
N ILE A 129 -6.55 1.62 -3.00
CA ILE A 129 -6.22 0.26 -3.44
C ILE A 129 -6.73 -0.77 -2.43
N ALA A 130 -6.43 -0.56 -1.14
CA ALA A 130 -6.89 -1.48 -0.10
C ALA A 130 -8.39 -1.29 0.12
N ASN A 131 -9.13 -2.38 0.09
CA ASN A 131 -10.57 -2.39 0.35
C ASN A 131 -10.97 -3.38 1.46
N THR A 132 -9.98 -3.84 2.20
CA THR A 132 -10.10 -4.87 3.21
C THR A 132 -9.34 -4.41 4.44
N ASP A 133 -9.91 -4.65 5.62
CA ASP A 133 -9.23 -4.36 6.88
C ASP A 133 -7.92 -5.16 6.97
N TYR A 134 -6.90 -4.53 7.54
CA TYR A 134 -5.60 -5.16 7.68
C TYR A 134 -4.88 -4.73 8.96
N THR A 135 -4.06 -5.63 9.48
CA THR A 135 -3.10 -5.35 10.54
C THR A 135 -1.69 -5.49 10.00
N VAL A 136 -0.76 -4.74 10.61
CA VAL A 136 0.67 -4.82 10.28
C VAL A 136 1.41 -5.14 11.57
N ALA A 137 2.36 -6.08 11.52
CA ALA A 137 3.11 -6.53 12.68
C ALA A 137 3.72 -5.35 13.47
N GLU A 138 3.64 -5.39 14.80
CA GLU A 138 3.93 -4.23 15.68
C GLU A 138 5.34 -3.65 15.52
N GLU A 139 6.33 -4.48 15.20
CA GLU A 139 7.71 -4.05 14.92
C GLU A 139 7.80 -3.14 13.69
N GLN A 140 6.90 -3.34 12.73
CA GLN A 140 6.75 -2.54 11.51
C GLN A 140 5.75 -1.40 11.72
N ALA A 141 4.77 -1.57 12.60
CA ALA A 141 3.83 -0.53 13.01
C ALA A 141 4.48 0.61 13.81
N ARG A 142 5.69 0.39 14.37
CA ARG A 142 6.49 1.45 15.01
C ARG A 142 6.94 2.54 14.02
N CYS A 143 6.92 2.25 12.72
CA CYS A 143 7.07 3.22 11.62
C CYS A 143 5.73 3.78 11.12
N ARG A 144 4.75 4.04 12.02
CA ARG A 144 3.45 4.64 11.66
C ARG A 144 3.64 6.07 11.12
N LYS A 145 3.86 6.19 9.80
CA LYS A 145 3.70 7.41 9.00
C LYS A 145 2.28 7.96 9.19
N PRO A 146 2.11 9.28 9.11
CA PRO A 146 0.93 9.93 9.65
C PRO A 146 -0.36 9.50 8.94
N GLU A 147 -1.36 9.15 9.75
CA GLU A 147 -2.70 8.67 9.39
C GLU A 147 -3.56 9.68 8.59
N HIS A 148 -3.06 10.92 8.38
CA HIS A 148 -3.80 12.01 7.75
C HIS A 148 -2.99 12.74 6.67
N LEU A 149 -3.66 13.01 5.54
CA LEU A 149 -3.12 13.72 4.36
C LEU A 149 -2.45 15.05 4.71
N VAL A 150 -3.02 15.79 5.66
CA VAL A 150 -2.49 17.08 6.15
C VAL A 150 -1.13 16.91 6.80
N ARG A 151 -0.95 15.85 7.59
CA ARG A 151 0.30 15.60 8.31
C ARG A 151 1.38 15.06 7.37
N TYR A 152 1.01 14.29 6.34
CA TYR A 152 1.91 13.95 5.24
C TYR A 152 2.46 15.19 4.53
N PHE A 153 1.59 16.13 4.12
CA PHE A 153 2.04 17.37 3.47
C PHE A 153 2.87 18.26 4.39
N TRP A 154 2.56 18.27 5.69
CA TRP A 154 3.34 18.98 6.70
C TRP A 154 4.76 18.38 6.85
N ASP A 155 4.87 17.06 6.98
CA ASP A 155 6.16 16.39 7.15
C ASP A 155 7.00 16.46 5.86
N LEU A 156 6.39 16.39 4.67
CA LEU A 156 7.03 16.64 3.39
C LEU A 156 7.57 18.07 3.28
N TRP A 157 6.78 19.04 3.75
CA TRP A 157 7.19 20.45 3.77
C TRP A 157 8.38 20.66 4.72
N LEU A 158 8.34 20.09 5.92
CA LEU A 158 9.45 20.14 6.89
C LEU A 158 10.74 19.50 6.37
N TRP A 159 10.64 18.41 5.60
CA TRP A 159 11.78 17.81 4.93
C TRP A 159 12.37 18.72 3.84
N LEU A 160 11.52 19.33 3.00
CA LEU A 160 11.96 20.27 1.97
C LEU A 160 12.69 21.50 2.52
N VAL A 161 12.43 21.88 3.78
CA VAL A 161 13.11 22.97 4.48
C VAL A 161 14.22 22.50 5.42
N TRP A 162 14.66 21.23 5.34
CA TRP A 162 15.75 20.65 6.13
C TRP A 162 15.56 20.73 7.66
N VAL A 163 14.30 20.84 8.10
CA VAL A 163 13.94 20.84 9.53
C VAL A 163 13.63 19.42 10.01
N SER A 164 13.45 18.46 9.09
CA SER A 164 13.10 17.06 9.37
C SER A 164 13.79 16.09 8.42
N ASP A 165 14.28 14.95 8.92
CA ASP A 165 14.98 13.91 8.16
C ASP A 165 14.04 12.87 7.52
N TYR A 166 12.87 13.29 7.03
CA TYR A 166 11.84 12.37 6.52
C TYR A 166 12.07 11.91 5.06
N PRO A 167 11.82 10.63 4.69
CA PRO A 167 11.18 9.60 5.49
C PRO A 167 12.13 8.49 5.94
N CYS A 168 12.15 8.23 7.25
CA CYS A 168 12.72 7.06 7.93
C CYS A 168 14.24 6.86 7.77
N THR A 169 15.05 7.70 8.42
CA THR A 169 16.37 7.24 8.85
C THR A 169 16.22 6.29 10.02
N GLN A 170 16.87 5.12 9.97
CA GLN A 170 17.02 4.13 11.04
C GLN A 170 17.74 4.67 12.30
N THR A 171 17.47 5.88 12.75
CA THR A 171 18.21 6.50 13.84
C THR A 171 18.05 5.74 15.15
N GLU A 172 16.95 5.04 15.41
CA GLU A 172 16.84 4.18 16.61
C GLU A 172 17.78 2.97 16.60
N TYR A 173 18.09 2.36 15.44
CA TYR A 173 19.05 1.25 15.36
C TYR A 173 20.48 1.68 15.70
N TYR A 174 20.82 2.94 15.43
CA TYR A 174 22.12 3.52 15.77
C TYR A 174 22.17 4.12 17.18
N ILE A 175 21.02 4.52 17.75
CA ILE A 175 20.95 5.13 19.09
C ILE A 175 20.82 4.06 20.18
N ASN A 176 20.12 2.94 19.92
CA ASN A 176 19.98 1.81 20.84
C ASN A 176 19.93 0.49 20.06
N PRO A 177 21.08 -0.13 19.74
CA PRO A 177 21.07 -1.47 19.16
C PRO A 177 20.41 -2.45 20.16
N PRO A 178 19.57 -3.39 19.69
CA PRO A 178 19.06 -4.45 20.55
C PRO A 178 20.24 -5.23 21.15
N PRO A 179 20.12 -5.75 22.39
CA PRO A 179 21.18 -6.54 22.98
C PRO A 179 21.49 -7.72 22.05
N VAL A 180 22.75 -7.82 21.63
CA VAL A 180 23.24 -8.94 20.85
C VAL A 180 23.02 -10.20 21.68
N TYR A 181 22.06 -11.03 21.31
CA TYR A 181 21.98 -12.39 21.82
C TYR A 181 23.22 -13.13 21.31
N GLN A 182 24.20 -13.30 22.20
CA GLN A 182 25.31 -14.20 21.97
C GLN A 182 24.78 -15.64 22.14
N PRO A 183 25.18 -16.56 21.25
CA PRO A 183 24.71 -17.95 21.27
C PRO A 183 25.10 -18.70 22.55
#